data_AF-A0A957SJ25-F1
#
_entry.id   AF-A0A957SJ25-F1
#
_cell.length_a   1.000
_cell.length_b   1.000
_cell.length_c   1.000
_cell.angle_alpha   90.00
_cell.angle_beta   90.00
_cell.angle_gamma   90.00
#
_symmetry.space_group_name_H-M   'P 1'
#
loop_
_entity.id
_entity.type
_entity.pdbx_description
1 polymer ?
#
loop_
_entity_poly.entity_id
_entity_poly.type
_entity_poly.pdbx_seq_one_letter_code
_entity_poly.pdbx_strand_id
1 'polypeptide(L)'
;SPNHPQGIGNHHDLVGRFFGEHPHLHWAGTIPQRPLTRQMVRTHQYYEQFKQAGLGALTLVFDWKDDEKDNLRIATTTEMLPQFTNRVMLSPELKDYYGNPGADLWLDFAEEDKATFQRATEVIENIYAELGATDVRYDHDSWGHHHVGTCRMGQDPETSVLDANLRVHESPNLYVLSSAAFVTAGAGHPTMAIVALSHRLAEHLANG
;
A
#
# COMPACT_ATOMS: atom_id res chain seq x y z
N SER A 1 -29.42 5.32 -6.24
CA SER A 1 -30.40 6.42 -6.49
C SER A 1 -30.86 6.32 -7.93
N PRO A 2 -32.09 6.75 -8.31
CA PRO A 2 -32.49 6.79 -9.73
C PRO A 2 -31.48 7.54 -10.63
N ASN A 3 -30.82 8.57 -10.10
CA ASN A 3 -29.83 9.36 -10.84
C ASN A 3 -28.42 8.75 -10.84
N HIS A 4 -28.16 7.81 -9.93
CA HIS A 4 -26.86 7.13 -9.78
C HIS A 4 -27.13 5.66 -9.43
N PRO A 5 -27.51 4.84 -10.42
CA PRO A 5 -27.89 3.44 -10.19
C PRO A 5 -26.70 2.58 -9.76
N GLN A 6 -25.49 2.94 -10.17
CA GLN A 6 -24.23 2.26 -9.83
C GLN A 6 -23.48 2.87 -8.63
N GLY A 7 -24.11 3.84 -7.94
CA GLY A 7 -23.44 4.66 -6.93
C GLY A 7 -22.88 5.97 -7.49
N ILE A 8 -22.69 6.96 -6.63
CA ILE A 8 -22.15 8.28 -7.00
C ILE A 8 -20.66 8.15 -7.29
N GLY A 9 -20.18 8.73 -8.39
CA GLY A 9 -18.77 8.69 -8.81
C GLY A 9 -18.38 7.41 -9.55
N ASN A 10 -19.35 6.55 -9.89
CA ASN A 10 -19.12 5.22 -10.43
C ASN A 10 -19.74 4.98 -11.82
N HIS A 11 -20.02 6.03 -12.60
CA HIS A 11 -20.55 5.89 -13.97
C HIS A 11 -19.60 5.12 -14.90
N HIS A 12 -18.29 5.22 -14.66
CA HIS A 12 -17.26 4.51 -15.42
C HIS A 12 -16.79 3.22 -14.73
N ASP A 13 -17.52 2.73 -13.73
CA ASP A 13 -17.20 1.51 -12.98
C ASP A 13 -15.81 1.53 -12.30
N LEU A 14 -15.38 2.70 -11.83
CA LEU A 14 -14.04 2.92 -11.27
C LEU A 14 -13.98 2.84 -9.75
N VAL A 15 -15.10 3.05 -9.04
CA VAL A 15 -15.11 3.01 -7.57
C VAL A 15 -14.83 1.59 -7.11
N GLY A 16 -13.87 1.48 -6.20
CA GLY A 16 -13.37 0.23 -5.66
C GLY A 16 -12.26 -0.42 -6.48
N ARG A 17 -12.04 -0.03 -7.74
CA ARG A 17 -10.97 -0.58 -8.59
C ARG A 17 -9.59 -0.06 -8.19
N PHE A 18 -8.55 -0.72 -8.70
CA PHE A 18 -7.15 -0.42 -8.36
C PHE A 18 -6.88 -0.54 -6.87
N PHE A 19 -7.64 -1.40 -6.18
CA PHE A 19 -7.41 -1.68 -4.78
C PHE A 19 -5.97 -2.18 -4.62
N GLY A 20 -5.19 -1.46 -3.82
CA GLY A 20 -3.81 -1.78 -3.51
C GLY A 20 -3.59 -1.90 -2.02
N GLU A 21 -2.57 -2.65 -1.66
CA GLU A 21 -2.10 -2.85 -0.29
C GLU A 21 -0.56 -3.01 -0.30
N HIS A 22 0.08 -3.08 0.87
CA HIS A 22 1.49 -3.45 1.00
C HIS A 22 1.64 -4.86 1.56
N PRO A 23 2.03 -5.86 0.76
CA PRO A 23 2.48 -7.12 1.29
C PRO A 23 3.84 -6.92 1.98
N HIS A 24 4.03 -7.65 3.06
CA HIS A 24 5.24 -7.66 3.86
C HIS A 24 5.79 -9.09 3.88
N LEU A 25 7.07 -9.23 3.56
CA LEU A 25 7.83 -10.47 3.72
C LEU A 25 8.61 -10.36 5.02
N HIS A 26 8.47 -11.34 5.92
CA HIS A 26 9.18 -11.36 7.19
C HIS A 26 10.24 -12.45 7.20
N TRP A 27 11.46 -12.08 7.58
CA TRP A 27 12.60 -12.98 7.70
C TRP A 27 13.26 -12.82 9.06
N ALA A 28 13.89 -13.88 9.53
CA ALA A 28 14.67 -13.87 10.76
C ALA A 28 16.02 -14.58 10.55
N GLY A 29 17.06 -14.10 11.24
CA GLY A 29 18.38 -14.72 11.26
C GLY A 29 19.17 -14.31 12.49
N THR A 30 20.03 -15.20 12.97
CA THR A 30 20.90 -14.95 14.12
C THR A 30 22.19 -14.31 13.65
N ILE A 31 22.51 -13.10 14.12
CA ILE A 31 23.76 -12.40 13.75
C ILE A 31 24.79 -12.48 14.89
N PRO A 32 26.11 -12.57 14.59
CA PRO A 32 27.14 -12.72 15.61
C PRO A 32 27.20 -11.57 16.62
N GLN A 33 26.87 -10.36 16.17
CA GLN A 33 26.85 -9.17 17.01
C GLN A 33 25.79 -8.19 16.51
N ARG A 34 24.98 -7.67 17.43
CA ARG A 34 24.03 -6.58 17.14
C ARG A 34 24.79 -5.27 16.86
N PRO A 35 24.67 -4.68 15.66
CA PRO A 35 25.44 -3.48 15.30
C PRO A 35 24.82 -2.19 15.85
N LEU A 36 23.52 -2.18 16.18
CA LEU A 36 22.77 -0.97 16.52
C LEU A 36 22.05 -1.11 17.86
N THR A 37 22.04 -0.04 18.65
CA THR A 37 21.28 0.03 19.92
C THR A 37 19.80 0.31 19.73
N ARG A 38 19.40 0.83 18.56
CA ARG A 38 17.98 1.06 18.23
C ARG A 38 17.23 -0.26 18.09
N GLN A 39 16.01 -0.31 18.62
CA GLN A 39 15.14 -1.47 18.52
C GLN A 39 14.61 -1.70 17.11
N MET A 40 14.36 -0.62 16.37
CA MET A 40 13.84 -0.67 15.01
C MET A 40 14.51 0.38 14.14
N VAL A 41 14.87 0.01 12.91
CA VAL A 41 15.45 0.89 11.90
C VAL A 41 14.77 0.63 10.57
N ARG A 42 14.49 1.68 9.81
CA ARG A 42 13.90 1.58 8.47
C ARG A 42 14.83 2.23 7.47
N THR A 43 14.90 1.65 6.28
CA THR A 43 15.67 2.22 5.17
C THR A 43 14.90 2.15 3.86
N HIS A 44 15.05 3.21 3.08
CA HIS A 44 14.54 3.34 1.72
C HIS A 44 15.68 3.24 0.70
N GLN A 45 16.85 2.72 1.11
CA GLN A 45 18.08 2.69 0.29
C GLN A 45 17.87 2.02 -1.07
N TYR A 46 16.98 1.04 -1.16
CA TYR A 46 16.70 0.29 -2.39
C TYR A 46 15.54 0.88 -3.22
N TYR A 47 14.85 1.90 -2.72
CA TYR A 47 13.63 2.44 -3.31
C TYR A 47 13.84 2.83 -4.78
N GLU A 48 14.82 3.69 -5.07
CA GLU A 48 15.10 4.16 -6.44
C GLU A 48 15.60 3.03 -7.35
N GLN A 49 16.40 2.11 -6.83
CA GLN A 49 16.95 1.00 -7.61
C GLN A 49 15.85 0.06 -8.10
N PHE A 50 14.87 -0.23 -7.24
CA PHE A 50 13.70 -1.04 -7.60
C PHE A 50 12.87 -0.34 -8.67
N LYS A 51 12.56 0.95 -8.48
CA LYS A 51 11.77 1.70 -9.47
C LYS A 51 12.48 1.80 -10.83
N GLN A 52 13.79 2.00 -10.85
CA GLN A 52 14.58 2.03 -12.08
C GLN A 52 14.62 0.67 -12.79
N ALA A 53 14.51 -0.42 -12.05
CA ALA A 53 14.40 -1.77 -12.60
C ALA A 53 12.97 -2.13 -13.06
N GLY A 54 12.01 -1.20 -12.98
CA GLY A 54 10.60 -1.46 -13.32
C GLY A 54 9.85 -2.25 -12.25
N LEU A 55 10.39 -2.34 -11.04
CA LEU A 55 9.78 -3.03 -9.90
C LEU A 55 9.00 -2.04 -9.02
N GLY A 56 8.12 -2.58 -8.18
CA GLY A 56 7.46 -1.83 -7.11
C GLY A 56 8.49 -1.33 -6.09
N ALA A 57 8.20 -0.19 -5.46
CA ALA A 57 9.05 0.35 -4.42
C ALA A 57 9.24 -0.62 -3.23
N LEU A 58 10.39 -0.52 -2.56
CA LEU A 58 10.75 -1.31 -1.40
C LEU A 58 11.25 -0.44 -0.24
N THR A 59 10.72 -0.72 0.95
CA THR A 59 11.28 -0.28 2.23
C THR A 59 11.66 -1.52 3.04
N LEU A 60 12.82 -1.49 3.70
CA LEU A 60 13.22 -2.54 4.65
C LEU A 60 13.10 -2.03 6.08
N VAL A 61 12.60 -2.89 6.95
CA VAL A 61 12.50 -2.66 8.39
C VAL A 61 13.34 -3.71 9.09
N PHE A 62 14.31 -3.25 9.86
CA PHE A 62 15.16 -4.07 10.72
C PHE A 62 14.64 -3.93 12.15
N ASP A 63 14.39 -5.04 12.83
CA ASP A 63 14.07 -5.02 14.26
C ASP A 63 14.74 -6.16 15.04
N TRP A 64 14.77 -5.99 16.35
CA TRP A 64 15.26 -6.97 17.31
C TRP A 64 14.23 -7.11 18.42
N LYS A 65 13.90 -8.34 18.80
CA LYS A 65 13.16 -8.58 20.03
C LYS A 65 14.04 -8.32 21.25
N ASP A 66 13.49 -7.75 22.31
CA ASP A 66 14.25 -7.32 23.48
C ASP A 66 14.89 -8.49 24.26
N ASP A 67 14.31 -9.69 24.14
CA ASP A 67 14.74 -10.95 24.75
C ASP A 67 15.69 -11.80 23.88
N GLU A 68 15.77 -11.55 22.56
CA GLU A 68 16.63 -12.27 21.61
C GLU A 68 17.60 -11.30 20.92
N LYS A 69 18.62 -10.84 21.65
CA LYS A 69 19.51 -9.73 21.21
C LYS A 69 20.28 -10.00 19.92
N ASP A 70 20.47 -11.26 19.57
CA ASP A 70 21.17 -11.76 18.39
C ASP A 70 20.24 -12.13 17.24
N ASN A 71 18.92 -12.21 17.46
CA ASN A 71 17.94 -12.48 16.41
C ASN A 71 17.56 -11.15 15.72
N LEU A 72 18.12 -10.95 14.53
CA LEU A 72 17.73 -9.87 13.63
C LEU A 72 16.54 -10.32 12.79
N ARG A 73 15.51 -9.47 12.72
CA ARG A 73 14.44 -9.63 11.75
C ARG A 73 14.52 -8.55 10.69
N ILE A 74 14.23 -8.95 9.46
CA ILE A 74 14.11 -8.04 8.33
C ILE A 74 12.72 -8.25 7.74
N ALA A 75 11.91 -7.20 7.78
CA ALA A 75 10.61 -7.14 7.16
C ALA A 75 10.63 -6.18 5.95
N THR A 76 9.85 -6.49 4.92
CA THR A 76 9.65 -5.60 3.78
C THR A 76 8.33 -4.84 3.91
N THR A 77 8.29 -3.64 3.35
CA THR A 77 7.07 -3.03 2.83
C THR A 77 7.26 -2.88 1.34
N THR A 78 6.54 -3.67 0.55
CA THR A 78 6.61 -3.64 -0.92
C THR A 78 5.39 -2.96 -1.51
N GLU A 79 5.60 -2.16 -2.54
CA GLU A 79 4.53 -1.59 -3.35
C GLU A 79 3.82 -2.68 -4.13
N MET A 80 2.49 -2.72 -4.08
CA MET A 80 1.69 -3.35 -5.12
C MET A 80 1.38 -2.34 -6.21
N LEU A 81 1.64 -2.72 -7.45
CA LEU A 81 1.29 -1.89 -8.58
C LEU A 81 -0.24 -1.83 -8.77
N PRO A 82 -0.78 -0.68 -9.21
CA PRO A 82 -2.22 -0.52 -9.37
C PRO A 82 -2.74 -1.41 -10.51
N GLN A 83 -3.52 -2.43 -10.16
CA GLN A 83 -4.16 -3.34 -11.12
C GLN A 83 -5.64 -3.00 -11.31
N PHE A 84 -6.09 -2.82 -12.55
CA PHE A 84 -7.50 -2.52 -12.85
C PHE A 84 -8.47 -3.63 -12.38
N THR A 85 -7.98 -4.87 -12.36
CA THR A 85 -8.71 -6.06 -11.92
C THR A 85 -8.86 -6.14 -10.41
N ASN A 86 -7.94 -5.55 -9.63
CA ASN A 86 -8.04 -5.54 -8.18
C ASN A 86 -9.16 -4.59 -7.75
N ARG A 87 -10.07 -5.10 -6.92
CA ARG A 87 -11.32 -4.41 -6.62
C ARG A 87 -11.86 -4.74 -5.23
N VAL A 88 -12.42 -3.73 -4.56
CA VAL A 88 -13.34 -3.91 -3.44
C VAL A 88 -14.76 -3.52 -3.84
N MET A 89 -15.74 -4.34 -3.47
CA MET A 89 -17.17 -4.13 -3.72
C MET A 89 -17.99 -4.36 -2.46
N LEU A 90 -19.27 -4.00 -2.52
CA LEU A 90 -20.25 -4.38 -1.52
C LEU A 90 -20.78 -5.78 -1.82
N SER A 91 -20.71 -6.67 -0.85
CA SER A 91 -21.22 -8.04 -0.97
C SER A 91 -22.75 -8.06 -1.01
N PRO A 92 -23.37 -8.83 -1.93
CA PRO A 92 -24.83 -8.99 -1.95
C PRO A 92 -25.34 -9.93 -0.84
N GLU A 93 -24.46 -10.75 -0.25
CA GLU A 93 -24.82 -11.81 0.69
C GLU A 93 -24.31 -11.53 2.11
N LEU A 94 -23.04 -11.10 2.21
CA LEU A 94 -22.41 -10.81 3.50
C LEU A 94 -22.94 -9.50 4.06
N LYS A 95 -23.27 -9.50 5.34
CA LYS A 95 -23.62 -8.30 6.08
C LYS A 95 -22.72 -8.13 7.30
N ASP A 96 -22.38 -6.89 7.62
CA ASP A 96 -21.71 -6.54 8.85
C ASP A 96 -22.66 -6.65 10.06
N TYR A 97 -22.12 -6.39 11.25
CA TYR A 97 -22.90 -6.40 12.50
C TYR A 97 -24.09 -5.41 12.48
N TYR A 98 -23.99 -4.33 11.71
CA TYR A 98 -25.03 -3.30 11.59
C TYR A 98 -26.02 -3.58 10.45
N GLY A 99 -25.86 -4.69 9.73
CA GLY A 99 -26.72 -5.07 8.61
C GLY A 99 -26.36 -4.39 7.28
N ASN A 100 -25.25 -3.65 7.22
CA ASN A 100 -24.74 -3.10 5.96
C ASN A 100 -24.08 -4.20 5.13
N PRO A 101 -24.06 -4.09 3.79
CA PRO A 101 -23.27 -4.98 2.95
C PRO A 101 -21.80 -5.05 3.41
N GLY A 102 -21.26 -6.25 3.57
CA GLY A 102 -19.86 -6.48 3.88
C GLY A 102 -18.97 -6.19 2.65
N ALA A 103 -17.64 -6.20 2.84
CA ALA A 103 -16.69 -6.05 1.75
C ALA A 103 -16.51 -7.37 0.99
N ASP A 104 -16.59 -7.31 -0.34
CA ASP A 104 -16.17 -8.37 -1.27
C ASP A 104 -14.86 -7.92 -1.95
N LEU A 105 -13.78 -8.67 -1.79
CA LEU A 105 -12.43 -8.28 -2.18
C LEU A 105 -11.88 -9.22 -3.24
N TRP A 106 -11.49 -8.62 -4.36
CA TRP A 106 -10.86 -9.27 -5.51
C TRP A 106 -9.44 -8.72 -5.59
N LEU A 107 -8.46 -9.54 -5.22
CA LEU A 107 -7.08 -9.11 -5.09
C LEU A 107 -6.16 -10.17 -5.67
N ASP A 108 -5.31 -9.76 -6.62
CA ASP A 108 -4.25 -10.59 -7.19
C ASP A 108 -2.96 -9.77 -7.30
N PHE A 109 -1.84 -10.48 -7.42
CA PHE A 109 -0.52 -9.90 -7.63
C PHE A 109 -0.18 -9.85 -9.12
N ALA A 110 0.28 -8.69 -9.58
CA ALA A 110 0.86 -8.56 -10.90
C ALA A 110 2.16 -9.39 -11.01
N GLU A 111 2.60 -9.66 -12.25
CA GLU A 111 3.89 -10.32 -12.46
C GLU A 111 5.06 -9.46 -11.94
N GLU A 112 4.94 -8.14 -12.06
CA GLU A 112 5.87 -7.16 -11.51
C GLU A 112 5.89 -7.17 -9.97
N ASP A 113 4.75 -7.42 -9.31
CA ASP A 113 4.69 -7.54 -7.85
C ASP A 113 5.46 -8.80 -7.42
N LYS A 114 5.25 -9.93 -8.11
CA LYS A 114 5.97 -11.18 -7.85
C LYS A 114 7.48 -11.01 -8.08
N ALA A 115 7.88 -10.33 -9.15
CA ALA A 115 9.28 -9.99 -9.42
C ALA A 115 9.87 -9.08 -8.33
N THR A 116 9.07 -8.16 -7.79
CA THR A 116 9.45 -7.30 -6.66
C THR A 116 9.71 -8.13 -5.41
N PHE A 117 8.86 -9.12 -5.10
CA PHE A 117 9.06 -10.01 -3.96
C PHE A 117 10.32 -10.86 -4.10
N GLN A 118 10.54 -11.42 -5.30
CA GLN A 118 11.75 -12.20 -5.58
C GLN A 118 13.00 -11.33 -5.38
N ARG A 119 13.02 -10.12 -5.93
CA ARG A 119 14.16 -9.22 -5.79
C ARG A 119 14.36 -8.76 -4.34
N ALA A 120 13.29 -8.54 -3.59
CA ALA A 120 13.37 -8.20 -2.18
C ALA A 120 13.97 -9.36 -1.36
N THR A 121 13.58 -10.61 -1.64
CA THR A 121 14.17 -11.81 -1.02
C THR A 121 15.67 -11.88 -1.28
N GLU A 122 16.13 -11.69 -2.52
CA GLU A 122 17.56 -11.67 -2.85
C GLU A 122 18.32 -10.60 -2.07
N VAL A 123 17.74 -9.41 -1.91
CA VAL A 123 18.35 -8.33 -1.12
C VAL A 123 18.48 -8.73 0.34
N ILE A 124 17.44 -9.33 0.93
CA ILE A 124 17.44 -9.78 2.33
C ILE A 124 18.48 -10.87 2.56
N GLU A 125 18.54 -11.88 1.70
CA GLU A 125 19.51 -12.98 1.79
C GLU A 125 20.94 -12.44 1.71
N ASN A 126 21.22 -11.52 0.79
CA ASN A 126 22.52 -10.86 0.69
C ASN A 126 22.87 -10.07 1.95
N ILE A 127 21.91 -9.34 2.53
CA ILE A 127 22.15 -8.62 3.79
C ILE A 127 22.51 -9.59 4.92
N TYR A 128 21.77 -10.69 5.09
CA TYR A 128 22.09 -11.68 6.10
C TYR A 128 23.47 -12.33 5.87
N ALA A 129 23.82 -12.64 4.63
CA ALA A 129 25.13 -13.20 4.28
C ALA A 129 26.28 -12.25 4.65
N GLU A 130 26.15 -10.96 4.29
CA GLU A 130 27.14 -9.92 4.64
C GLU A 130 27.27 -9.70 6.15
N LEU A 131 26.19 -9.92 6.91
CA LEU A 131 26.19 -9.86 8.37
C LEU A 131 26.71 -11.14 9.03
N GLY A 132 27.04 -12.18 8.26
CA GLY A 132 27.47 -13.48 8.78
C GLY A 132 26.38 -14.20 9.58
N ALA A 133 25.12 -14.02 9.20
CA ALA A 133 23.99 -14.59 9.93
C ALA A 133 23.90 -16.11 9.79
N THR A 134 23.42 -16.78 10.84
CA THR A 134 23.04 -18.20 10.85
C THR A 134 21.53 -18.33 11.04
N ASP A 135 21.00 -19.54 10.83
CA ASP A 135 19.58 -19.86 11.04
C ASP A 135 18.61 -18.94 10.28
N VAL A 136 19.08 -18.42 9.15
CA VAL A 136 18.33 -17.53 8.27
C VAL A 136 17.15 -18.29 7.69
N ARG A 137 15.96 -17.75 7.91
CA ARG A 137 14.72 -18.34 7.43
C ARG A 137 13.70 -17.26 7.09
N TYR A 138 12.90 -17.56 6.09
CA TYR A 138 11.61 -16.93 5.89
C TYR A 138 10.67 -17.33 7.04
N ASP A 139 9.96 -16.37 7.61
CA ASP A 139 9.03 -16.58 8.73
C ASP A 139 7.59 -16.68 8.21
N HIS A 140 7.04 -15.56 7.72
CA HIS A 140 5.68 -15.50 7.17
C HIS A 140 5.46 -14.24 6.31
N ASP A 141 4.32 -14.20 5.61
CA ASP A 141 3.81 -13.01 4.95
C ASP A 141 2.85 -12.25 5.87
N SER A 142 2.73 -10.94 5.69
CA SER A 142 1.65 -10.16 6.28
C SER A 142 1.23 -9.02 5.35
N TRP A 143 0.24 -8.24 5.78
CA TRP A 143 -0.20 -7.02 5.09
C TRP A 143 0.19 -5.77 5.89
N GLY A 144 0.29 -4.63 5.20
CA GLY A 144 0.63 -3.35 5.79
C GLY A 144 -0.54 -2.62 6.43
N HIS A 145 -1.78 -3.02 6.12
CA HIS A 145 -3.01 -2.34 6.54
C HIS A 145 -3.10 -0.90 6.01
N HIS A 146 -2.67 -0.70 4.77
CA HIS A 146 -2.54 0.58 4.07
C HIS A 146 -3.34 0.60 2.75
N HIS A 147 -4.64 0.31 2.83
CA HIS A 147 -5.48 0.21 1.63
C HIS A 147 -5.50 1.52 0.84
N VAL A 148 -5.29 1.46 -0.47
CA VAL A 148 -5.19 2.63 -1.36
C VAL A 148 -5.95 2.42 -2.67
N GLY A 149 -6.14 3.51 -3.43
CA GLY A 149 -6.45 3.47 -4.86
C GLY A 149 -7.92 3.40 -5.27
N THR A 150 -8.81 3.07 -4.34
CA THR A 150 -10.23 2.76 -4.62
C THR A 150 -11.07 3.90 -5.17
N CYS A 151 -10.59 5.14 -5.11
CA CYS A 151 -11.19 6.33 -5.73
C CYS A 151 -10.09 7.20 -6.36
N ARG A 152 -9.22 6.63 -7.18
CA ARG A 152 -8.00 7.32 -7.65
C ARG A 152 -8.26 8.69 -8.30
N MET A 153 -7.32 9.62 -8.11
CA MET A 153 -7.28 10.92 -8.79
C MET A 153 -6.86 10.80 -10.26
N GLY A 154 -7.32 11.74 -11.09
CA GLY A 154 -6.91 11.92 -12.47
C GLY A 154 -7.56 13.14 -13.11
N GLN A 155 -7.25 13.42 -14.38
CA GLN A 155 -7.84 14.54 -15.12
C GLN A 155 -9.05 14.11 -15.97
N ASP A 156 -9.19 12.81 -16.22
CA ASP A 156 -10.20 12.25 -17.10
C ASP A 156 -11.22 11.44 -16.28
N PRO A 157 -12.52 11.81 -16.29
CA PRO A 157 -13.57 11.06 -15.59
C PRO A 157 -13.74 9.62 -16.09
N GLU A 158 -13.30 9.29 -17.32
CA GLU A 158 -13.38 7.91 -17.83
C GLU A 158 -12.33 6.98 -17.20
N THR A 159 -11.30 7.55 -16.56
CA THR A 159 -10.17 6.79 -16.00
C THR A 159 -9.89 7.07 -14.52
N SER A 160 -10.59 8.04 -13.93
CA SER A 160 -10.43 8.43 -12.54
C SER A 160 -11.76 8.80 -11.88
N VAL A 161 -11.86 8.61 -10.56
CA VAL A 161 -13.06 8.97 -9.78
C VAL A 161 -13.01 10.43 -9.35
N LEU A 162 -11.81 10.90 -9.03
CA LEU A 162 -11.57 12.23 -8.47
C LEU A 162 -10.74 13.09 -9.42
N ASP A 163 -10.99 14.40 -9.41
CA ASP A 163 -10.07 15.37 -10.01
C ASP A 163 -8.85 15.64 -9.11
N ALA A 164 -7.94 16.49 -9.58
CA ALA A 164 -6.75 16.87 -8.83
C ALA A 164 -7.05 17.53 -7.47
N ASN A 165 -8.25 18.05 -7.23
CA ASN A 165 -8.67 18.65 -5.98
C ASN A 165 -9.48 17.69 -5.09
N LEU A 166 -9.40 16.38 -5.34
CA LEU A 166 -10.12 15.34 -4.60
C LEU A 166 -11.64 15.41 -4.74
N ARG A 167 -12.15 16.18 -5.71
CA ARG A 167 -13.57 16.29 -5.98
C ARG A 167 -14.00 15.16 -6.89
N VAL A 168 -15.15 14.54 -6.62
CA VAL A 168 -15.76 13.55 -7.50
C VAL A 168 -16.16 14.21 -8.81
N HIS A 169 -15.71 13.70 -9.96
CA HIS A 169 -16.01 14.32 -11.27
C HIS A 169 -17.51 14.50 -11.52
N GLU A 170 -18.31 13.53 -11.08
CA GLU A 170 -19.76 13.53 -11.25
C GLU A 170 -20.52 14.50 -10.33
N SER A 171 -19.87 15.07 -9.31
CA SER A 171 -20.55 15.91 -8.32
C SER A 171 -19.71 17.11 -7.88
N PRO A 172 -20.17 18.35 -8.12
CA PRO A 172 -19.39 19.55 -7.85
C PRO A 172 -19.19 19.84 -6.35
N ASN A 173 -19.92 19.17 -5.46
CA ASN A 173 -19.91 19.40 -4.01
C ASN A 173 -19.55 18.16 -3.18
N LEU A 174 -19.01 17.11 -3.81
CA LEU A 174 -18.58 15.89 -3.13
C LEU A 174 -17.07 15.69 -3.28
N TYR A 175 -16.39 15.47 -2.15
CA TYR A 175 -14.95 15.29 -2.09
C TYR A 175 -14.60 14.00 -1.33
N VAL A 176 -13.50 13.36 -1.71
CA VAL A 176 -12.98 12.14 -1.05
C VAL A 176 -11.56 12.38 -0.58
N LEU A 177 -11.38 12.50 0.73
CA LEU A 177 -10.08 12.68 1.36
C LEU A 177 -9.66 11.39 2.07
N SER A 178 -8.86 10.58 1.37
CA SER A 178 -8.43 9.25 1.83
C SER A 178 -7.26 8.76 0.97
N SER A 179 -6.57 7.71 1.42
CA SER A 179 -5.66 6.91 0.57
C SER A 179 -6.35 6.32 -0.66
N ALA A 180 -7.68 6.23 -0.66
CA ALA A 180 -8.48 5.89 -1.84
C ALA A 180 -8.14 6.78 -3.06
N ALA A 181 -7.75 8.04 -2.83
CA ALA A 181 -7.40 9.00 -3.88
C ALA A 181 -6.07 8.71 -4.58
N PHE A 182 -5.24 7.81 -4.03
CA PHE A 182 -3.87 7.63 -4.49
C PHE A 182 -3.83 6.91 -5.84
N VAL A 183 -2.92 7.33 -6.72
CA VAL A 183 -2.73 6.70 -8.04
C VAL A 183 -1.75 5.52 -7.95
N THR A 184 -0.82 5.59 -7.00
CA THR A 184 0.21 4.59 -6.69
C THR A 184 0.36 4.51 -5.17
N ALA A 185 0.74 3.35 -4.65
CA ALA A 185 0.86 3.13 -3.22
C ALA A 185 2.23 3.60 -2.67
N GLY A 186 3.29 3.48 -3.46
CA GLY A 186 4.67 3.59 -2.99
C GLY A 186 5.01 2.46 -2.01
N ALA A 187 6.02 2.67 -1.16
CA ALA A 187 6.39 1.73 -0.09
C ALA A 187 6.40 2.39 1.31
N GLY A 188 5.81 3.58 1.39
CA GLY A 188 5.71 4.37 2.61
C GLY A 188 4.27 4.39 3.13
N HIS A 189 4.11 4.62 4.43
CA HIS A 189 2.77 4.68 5.02
C HIS A 189 1.96 5.88 4.48
N PRO A 190 0.68 5.69 4.13
CA PRO A 190 -0.12 6.71 3.43
C PRO A 190 -0.48 7.91 4.31
N THR A 191 -0.48 7.78 5.64
CA THR A 191 -1.05 8.77 6.57
C THR A 191 -0.47 10.17 6.38
N MET A 192 0.85 10.30 6.20
CA MET A 192 1.46 11.63 6.02
C MET A 192 1.04 12.27 4.69
N ALA A 193 0.93 11.48 3.62
CA ALA A 193 0.43 11.95 2.34
C ALA A 193 -1.06 12.33 2.43
N ILE A 194 -1.87 11.60 3.21
CA ILE A 194 -3.25 11.98 3.51
C ILE A 194 -3.27 13.34 4.23
N VAL A 195 -2.45 13.56 5.26
CA VAL A 195 -2.37 14.86 5.98
C VAL A 195 -2.02 16.01 5.03
N ALA A 196 -1.05 15.81 4.13
CA ALA A 196 -0.69 16.81 3.13
C ALA A 196 -1.86 17.11 2.18
N LEU A 197 -2.56 16.08 1.71
CA LEU A 197 -3.77 16.24 0.89
C LEU A 197 -4.91 16.93 1.65
N SER A 198 -5.07 16.65 2.94
CA SER A 198 -6.05 17.31 3.81
C SER A 198 -5.81 18.81 3.86
N HIS A 199 -4.55 19.22 4.06
CA HIS A 199 -4.18 20.63 4.08
C HIS A 199 -4.49 21.31 2.74
N ARG A 200 -4.07 20.69 1.64
CA ARG A 200 -4.32 21.21 0.29
C ARG A 200 -5.81 21.33 -0.04
N LEU A 201 -6.62 20.35 0.36
CA LEU A 201 -8.07 20.39 0.17
C LEU A 201 -8.70 21.50 1.03
N ALA A 202 -8.26 21.66 2.28
CA ALA A 202 -8.76 22.73 3.15
C ALA A 202 -8.48 24.11 2.54
N GLU A 203 -7.29 24.35 2.00
CA GLU A 203 -6.96 25.59 1.29
C GLU A 203 -7.83 25.78 0.04
N HIS A 204 -8.09 24.72 -0.74
CA HIS A 204 -8.96 24.79 -1.91
C HIS A 204 -10.40 25.17 -1.54
N LEU A 205 -10.95 24.57 -0.47
CA LEU A 205 -12.31 24.84 -0.01
C LEU A 205 -12.47 26.22 0.63
N ALA A 206 -11.43 26.72 1.32
CA ALA A 206 -11.46 28.04 1.95
C ALA A 206 -11.34 29.20 0.95
N ASN A 207 -10.63 28.98 -0.17
CA ASN A 207 -10.41 29.98 -1.21
C ASN A 207 -11.36 29.83 -2.41
N GLY A 208 -12.31 28.90 -2.33
CA GLY A 208 -13.32 28.60 -3.36
C GLY A 208 -14.32 29.72 -3.59
#